data_AF-A0A7C6R8W4-F1
#
_entry.id   AF-A0A7C6R8W4-F1
#
_cell.length_a   1.000
_cell.length_b   1.000
_cell.length_c   1.000
_cell.angle_alpha   90.00
_cell.angle_beta   90.00
_cell.angle_gamma   90.00
#
_symmetry.space_group_name_H-M   'P 1'
#
loop_
_entity.id
_entity.type
_entity.pdbx_description
1 polymer ?
#
loop_
_entity_poly.entity_id
_entity_poly.type
_entity_poly.pdbx_seq_one_letter_code
_entity_poly.pdbx_strand_id
1 'polypeptide(L)' 'MTRVAFITGAAQGIGKAIAQRLSHDGFAVAIADFNEEGARKTADE' A
#
# COMPACT_ATOMS: atom_id res chain seq x y z
N MET A 1 2.71 -1.26 19.83
CA MET A 1 1.67 -1.64 18.86
C MET A 1 2.01 -0.98 17.52
N THR A 2 2.07 -1.75 16.44
CA THR A 2 2.24 -1.21 15.08
C THR A 2 0.90 -0.67 14.60
N ARG A 3 0.86 0.57 14.10
CA ARG A 3 -0.36 1.14 13.51
C ARG A 3 -0.53 0.60 12.09
N VAL A 4 -1.77 0.32 11.70
CA VAL A 4 -2.11 -0.22 10.38
C VAL A 4 -2.69 0.89 9.51
N ALA A 5 -2.20 1.02 8.28
CA ALA A 5 -2.76 1.88 7.25
C ALA A 5 -3.49 1.03 6.20
N PHE A 6 -4.77 1.33 5.96
CA PHE A 6 -5.58 0.69 4.91
C PHE A 6 -5.79 1.67 3.77
N ILE A 7 -5.32 1.31 2.56
CA ILE A 7 -5.25 2.22 1.42
C ILE A 7 -5.99 1.63 0.24
N THR A 8 -6.99 2.35 -0.25
CA THR A 8 -7.71 2.01 -1.49
C THR A 8 -7.03 2.66 -2.69
N GLY A 9 -7.08 2.01 -3.87
CA GLY A 9 -6.50 2.58 -5.09
C GLY A 9 -4.96 2.62 -5.10
N ALA A 10 -4.31 1.68 -4.40
CA ALA A 10 -2.86 1.64 -4.20
C ALA A 10 -2.09 0.73 -5.18
N ALA A 11 -2.74 0.20 -6.22
CA ALA A 11 -2.03 -0.50 -7.29
C ALA A 11 -1.11 0.43 -8.10
N GLN A 12 -1.35 1.75 -8.10
CA GLN A 12 -0.59 2.72 -8.90
C GLN A 12 -0.67 4.15 -8.37
N GLY A 13 0.10 5.06 -9.00
CA GLY A 13 0.00 6.50 -8.79
C GLY A 13 0.22 6.95 -7.34
N ILE A 14 -0.63 7.86 -6.87
CA ILE A 14 -0.52 8.46 -5.53
C ILE A 14 -0.79 7.41 -4.43
N GLY A 15 -1.75 6.51 -4.63
CA GLY A 15 -2.06 5.46 -3.65
C GLY A 15 -0.85 4.57 -3.39
N LYS A 16 -0.13 4.17 -4.45
CA LYS A 16 1.14 3.44 -4.36
C LYS A 16 2.21 4.23 -3.59
N ALA A 17 2.40 5.51 -3.93
CA ALA A 17 3.39 6.35 -3.27
C ALA A 17 3.11 6.52 -1.77
N ILE A 18 1.83 6.63 -1.38
CA ILE A 18 1.42 6.70 0.03
C ILE A 18 1.68 5.37 0.74
N ALA A 19 1.36 4.23 0.10
CA ALA A 19 1.61 2.91 0.66
C ALA A 19 3.11 2.69 0.97
N GLN A 20 3.96 3.01 0.01
CA GLN A 20 5.42 2.92 0.16
C GLN A 20 5.94 3.86 1.25
N ARG A 21 5.44 5.10 1.29
CA ARG A 21 5.84 6.07 2.31
C ARG A 21 5.49 5.61 3.72
N LEU A 22 4.26 5.16 3.94
CA LEU A 22 3.81 4.71 5.25
C LEU A 22 4.49 3.41 5.69
N SER A 23 4.76 2.50 4.74
CA SER A 23 5.55 1.30 5.00
C SER A 23 6.96 1.67 5.47
N HIS A 24 7.63 2.60 4.80
CA HIS A 24 8.94 3.12 5.21
C HIS A 24 8.87 3.78 6.60
N ASP A 25 7.80 4.51 6.92
CA ASP A 25 7.61 5.13 8.23
C ASP A 25 7.27 4.09 9.34
N GLY A 26 7.24 2.79 9.03
CA GLY A 26 7.10 1.69 9.99
C GLY A 26 5.67 1.23 10.25
N PHE A 27 4.72 1.64 9.41
CA PHE A 27 3.34 1.17 9.48
C PHE A 27 3.21 -0.21 8.84
N ALA A 28 2.31 -1.04 9.37
CA ALA A 28 1.80 -2.17 8.60
C ALA A 28 0.81 -1.62 7.57
N VAL A 29 0.96 -1.99 6.30
CA VAL A 29 0.13 -1.44 5.21
C VAL A 29 -0.70 -2.54 4.58
N ALA A 30 -2.00 -2.28 4.42
CA ALA A 30 -2.93 -3.12 3.69
C ALA A 30 -3.40 -2.37 2.44
N ILE A 31 -3.21 -3.01 1.28
CA ILE A 31 -3.52 -2.46 -0.04
C ILE A 31 -4.84 -3.07 -0.52
N ALA A 32 -5.78 -2.23 -0.92
CA ALA A 32 -7.04 -2.62 -1.54
C ALA A 32 -7.17 -1.96 -2.91
N ASP A 33 -7.26 -2.75 -3.96
CA ASP A 33 -7.44 -2.26 -5.31
C ASP A 33 -8.26 -3.25 -6.14
N PHE A 34 -8.90 -2.78 -7.20
CA PHE A 34 -9.56 -3.65 -8.17
C PHE A 34 -8.55 -4.40 -9.03
N ASN A 35 -7.35 -3.82 -9.23
CA ASN A 35 -6.26 -4.47 -9.95
C ASN A 35 -5.41 -5.29 -8.97
N GLU A 36 -5.74 -6.57 -8.82
CA GLU A 36 -5.05 -7.49 -7.90
C GLU A 36 -3.55 -7.64 -8.21
N GLU A 37 -3.18 -7.75 -9.48
CA GLU A 37 -1.76 -7.88 -9.89
C GLU A 37 -0.97 -6.62 -9.51
N GLY A 38 -1.52 -5.45 -9.80
CA GLY A 38 -0.91 -4.18 -9.42
C GLY A 38 -0.82 -4.00 -7.89
N ALA A 39 -1.87 -4.39 -7.16
CA ALA A 39 -1.87 -4.37 -5.70
C ALA A 39 -0.79 -5.28 -5.11
N ARG A 40 -0.64 -6.50 -5.65
CA ARG A 40 0.37 -7.46 -5.21
C ARG A 40 1.78 -6.96 -5.50
N LYS A 41 2.00 -6.40 -6.70
CA LYS A 41 3.27 -5.79 -7.04
C LYS A 41 3.64 -4.64 -6.09
N THR A 42 2.70 -3.75 -5.75
CA THR A 42 2.97 -2.69 -4.77
C THR A 42 3.24 -3.23 -3.37
N ALA A 43 2.63 -4.35 -2.98
CA ALA A 43 2.87 -4.96 -1.67
C ALA A 43 4.25 -5.65 -1.56
N ASP A 44 4.81 -6.11 -2.69
CA ASP A 44 6.10 -6.79 -2.76
C ASP A 44 7.31 -5.83 -2.91
N GLU A 45 7.06 -4.54 -3.17
CA GLU A 45 8.08 -3.46 -3.30
C GLU A 45 8.38 -2.75 -1.98
#